data_AF-A0A5E5QN32-F1
#
_entry.id   AF-A0A5E5QN32-F1
#
_cell.length_a   1.000
_cell.length_b   1.000
_cell.length_c   1.000
_cell.angle_alpha   90.00
_cell.angle_beta   90.00
_cell.angle_gamma   90.00
#
_symmetry.space_group_name_H-M   'P 1'
#
loop_
_entity.id
_entity.type
_entity.pdbx_description
1 polymer ?
#
loop_
_entity_poly.entity_id
_entity_poly.type
_entity_poly.pdbx_seq_one_letter_code
_entity_poly.pdbx_strand_id
1 'polypeptide(L)'
;MNTIKIIKNILIIIGAIATYYMVSLQVQYGITSKVISEMISPTLHPDAMKKVYMPMTNILLDTHDITMASVVRDKVDPEMSIEDIEEAMAEIAIERNIKDVGQLPLSEQVELQLDKKQRFLKIYQYCKPTTAMVMVDHSDAFSAYLPCRIALIEDQKGEKWLYSLNMDLMIYGGAPLPPELLKLALEVKSTMTAIQKAGAGKEVDDE
;
A
#
# COMPACT_ATOMS: atom_id res chain seq x y z
N MET A 1 16.06 14.44 54.09
CA MET A 1 17.26 14.03 53.33
C MET A 1 17.19 12.58 52.78
N ASN A 2 16.47 11.65 53.43
CA ASN A 2 16.35 10.25 52.95
C ASN A 2 15.38 10.06 51.77
N THR A 3 14.28 10.82 51.70
CA THR A 3 13.29 10.70 50.61
C THR A 3 13.88 11.02 49.24
N ILE A 4 14.74 12.05 49.16
CA ILE A 4 15.45 12.43 47.93
C ILE A 4 16.43 11.33 47.49
N LYS A 5 17.10 10.67 48.44
CA LYS A 5 18.01 9.54 48.15
C LYS A 5 17.24 8.31 47.64
N ILE A 6 16.06 8.05 48.20
CA ILE A 6 15.19 6.93 47.76
C ILE A 6 14.69 7.18 46.33
N ILE A 7 14.19 8.37 46.03
CA ILE A 7 13.73 8.74 44.68
C ILE A 7 14.88 8.62 43.67
N LYS A 8 16.08 9.13 44.02
CA LYS A 8 17.27 9.01 43.17
C LYS A 8 17.60 7.54 42.86
N ASN A 9 17.58 6.67 43.86
CA ASN A 9 17.89 5.25 43.66
C ASN A 9 16.84 4.55 42.80
N ILE A 10 15.56 4.88 42.97
CA ILE A 10 14.47 4.34 42.12
C ILE A 10 14.67 4.76 40.66
N LEU A 11 14.96 6.04 40.39
CA LEU A 11 15.19 6.52 39.04
C LEU A 11 16.44 5.88 38.39
N ILE A 12 17.51 5.65 39.18
CA ILE A 12 18.71 4.94 38.70
C ILE A 12 18.36 3.49 38.32
N ILE A 13 17.56 2.79 39.12
CA ILE A 13 17.14 1.42 38.83
C ILE A 13 16.25 1.37 37.58
N ILE A 14 15.28 2.28 37.45
CA ILE A 14 14.44 2.37 36.23
C ILE A 14 15.31 2.66 35.01
N GLY A 15 16.26 3.58 35.11
CA GLY A 15 17.20 3.90 34.03
C GLY A 15 18.07 2.71 33.63
N ALA A 16 18.59 1.95 34.61
CA ALA A 16 19.39 0.74 34.36
C ALA A 16 18.56 -0.35 33.69
N ILE A 17 17.32 -0.57 34.13
CA ILE A 17 16.39 -1.54 33.53
C ILE A 17 16.04 -1.13 32.10
N ALA A 18 15.66 0.12 31.86
CA ALA A 18 15.32 0.63 30.54
C ALA A 18 16.52 0.51 29.58
N THR A 19 17.72 0.84 30.04
CA THR A 19 18.95 0.71 29.25
C THR A 19 19.26 -0.76 28.93
N TYR A 20 19.15 -1.65 29.91
CA TYR A 20 19.37 -3.09 29.71
C TYR A 20 18.41 -3.66 28.65
N TYR A 21 17.11 -3.35 28.75
CA TYR A 21 16.13 -3.79 27.76
C TYR A 21 16.35 -3.15 26.39
N MET A 22 16.72 -1.86 26.33
CA MET A 22 17.03 -1.21 25.07
C MET A 22 18.23 -1.86 24.37
N VAL A 23 19.30 -2.17 25.12
CA VAL A 23 20.49 -2.86 24.59
C VAL A 23 20.17 -4.31 24.22
N SER A 24 19.39 -5.03 25.02
CA SER A 24 19.02 -6.42 24.70
C SER A 24 18.13 -6.50 23.48
N LEU A 25 17.15 -5.58 23.33
CA LEU A 25 16.34 -5.45 22.14
C LEU A 25 17.18 -5.06 20.92
N GLN A 26 18.18 -4.20 21.10
CA GLN A 26 19.11 -3.84 20.03
C GLN A 26 19.97 -5.04 19.58
N VAL A 27 20.42 -5.89 20.50
CA VAL A 27 21.17 -7.12 20.17
C VAL A 27 20.28 -8.17 19.52
N GLN A 28 19.04 -8.32 20.01
CA GLN A 28 18.13 -9.37 19.56
C GLN A 28 17.41 -9.03 18.24
N TYR A 29 16.92 -7.80 18.11
CA TYR A 29 16.13 -7.34 16.97
C TYR A 29 16.92 -6.42 16.04
N GLY A 30 18.17 -6.11 16.37
CA GLY A 30 19.06 -5.36 15.50
C GLY A 30 18.56 -3.96 15.21
N ILE A 31 18.28 -3.13 16.23
CA ILE A 31 18.14 -1.68 16.01
C ILE A 31 19.49 -1.21 15.44
N THR A 32 19.53 -1.14 14.11
CA THR A 32 20.77 -0.93 13.39
C THR A 32 21.24 0.50 13.61
N SER A 33 22.53 0.74 13.44
CA SER A 33 23.08 2.09 13.33
C SER A 33 22.32 2.97 12.32
N LYS A 34 21.66 2.36 11.33
CA LYS A 34 20.82 3.06 10.35
C LYS A 34 19.54 3.64 10.95
N VAL A 35 18.86 2.91 11.86
CA VAL A 35 17.65 3.44 12.53
C VAL A 35 18.02 4.63 13.42
N ILE A 36 19.13 4.52 14.16
CA ILE A 36 19.65 5.62 14.98
C ILE A 36 20.05 6.81 14.10
N SER A 37 20.74 6.55 12.98
CA SER A 37 21.10 7.58 12.01
C SER A 37 19.88 8.28 11.43
N GLU A 38 18.82 7.54 11.11
CA GLU A 38 17.58 8.10 10.57
C GLU A 38 16.86 8.99 11.60
N MET A 39 16.93 8.65 12.90
CA MET A 39 16.38 9.51 13.96
C MET A 39 17.16 10.82 14.15
N ILE A 40 18.48 10.80 13.91
CA ILE A 40 19.37 11.95 14.10
C ILE A 40 19.46 12.81 12.82
N SER A 41 19.39 12.18 11.66
CA SER A 41 19.56 12.77 10.33
C SER A 41 18.59 12.08 9.36
N PRO A 42 17.31 12.49 9.36
CA PRO A 42 16.27 11.80 8.61
C PRO A 42 16.48 11.94 7.11
N THR A 43 16.44 10.80 6.42
CA THR A 43 16.51 10.68 4.96
C THR A 43 15.20 10.19 4.34
N LEU A 44 14.34 9.56 5.13
CA LEU A 44 12.99 9.18 4.76
C LEU A 44 12.09 10.40 4.59
N HIS A 45 11.02 10.21 3.84
CA HIS A 45 9.99 11.21 3.68
C HIS A 45 9.43 11.60 5.07
N PRO A 46 9.20 12.90 5.35
CA PRO A 46 8.72 13.35 6.66
C PRO A 46 7.39 12.70 7.08
N ASP A 47 6.54 12.40 6.11
CA ASP A 47 5.27 11.69 6.33
C ASP A 47 5.38 10.14 6.35
N ALA A 48 6.56 9.55 6.17
CA ALA A 48 6.70 8.08 6.00
C ALA A 48 6.07 7.30 7.17
N MET A 49 6.35 7.72 8.41
CA MET A 49 5.77 7.08 9.58
C MET A 49 4.25 7.24 9.62
N LYS A 50 3.72 8.43 9.34
CA LYS A 50 2.30 8.75 9.43
C LYS A 50 1.46 8.09 8.33
N LYS A 51 1.95 8.12 7.08
CA LYS A 51 1.21 7.67 5.90
C LYS A 51 1.48 6.21 5.53
N VAL A 52 2.61 5.64 5.92
CA VAL A 52 3.03 4.30 5.52
C VAL A 52 3.20 3.38 6.72
N TYR A 53 4.24 3.60 7.52
CA TYR A 53 4.67 2.57 8.48
C TYR A 53 3.69 2.36 9.62
N MET A 54 3.11 3.41 10.20
CA MET A 54 2.14 3.26 11.30
C MET A 54 0.82 2.63 10.82
N PRO A 55 0.17 3.10 9.73
CA PRO A 55 -1.04 2.45 9.22
C PRO A 55 -0.80 0.99 8.81
N MET A 56 0.29 0.71 8.10
CA MET A 56 0.66 -0.65 7.69
C MET A 56 0.90 -1.54 8.91
N THR A 57 1.61 -1.06 9.92
CA THR A 57 1.85 -1.83 11.16
C THR A 57 0.55 -2.12 11.90
N ASN A 58 -0.35 -1.15 12.02
CA ASN A 58 -1.63 -1.37 12.68
C ASN A 58 -2.46 -2.43 11.95
N ILE A 59 -2.61 -2.32 10.63
CA ILE A 59 -3.33 -3.32 9.83
C ILE A 59 -2.65 -4.69 9.96
N LEU A 60 -1.32 -4.75 9.92
CA LEU A 60 -0.57 -5.99 10.07
C LEU A 60 -0.82 -6.63 11.45
N LEU A 61 -0.82 -5.85 12.53
CA LEU A 61 -1.05 -6.37 13.88
C LEU A 61 -2.52 -6.79 14.08
N ASP A 62 -3.46 -6.11 13.44
CA ASP A 62 -4.88 -6.46 13.50
C ASP A 62 -5.18 -7.73 12.69
N THR A 63 -4.59 -7.85 11.50
CA THR A 63 -4.93 -8.91 10.53
C THR A 63 -3.96 -10.09 10.52
N HIS A 64 -2.75 -9.90 11.06
CA HIS A 64 -1.63 -10.84 10.94
C HIS A 64 -1.23 -11.15 9.49
N ASP A 65 -1.59 -10.28 8.54
CA ASP A 65 -1.40 -10.50 7.10
C ASP A 65 -0.70 -9.29 6.45
N ILE A 66 0.55 -9.51 6.01
CA ILE A 66 1.36 -8.50 5.34
C ILE A 66 0.79 -8.09 3.99
N THR A 67 0.10 -9.01 3.31
CA THR A 67 -0.52 -8.71 2.02
C THR A 67 -1.66 -7.73 2.22
N MET A 68 -2.50 -7.94 3.25
CA MET A 68 -3.55 -7.01 3.66
C MET A 68 -3.03 -5.64 4.11
N ALA A 69 -1.88 -5.60 4.78
CA ALA A 69 -1.26 -4.35 5.22
C ALA A 69 -0.70 -3.50 4.06
N SER A 70 -0.48 -4.11 2.89
CA SER A 70 0.17 -3.49 1.73
C SER A 70 -0.78 -3.04 0.61
N VAL A 71 -2.09 -3.24 0.79
CA VAL A 71 -3.12 -3.00 -0.22
C VAL A 71 -4.15 -2.00 0.27
N VAL A 72 -4.87 -1.39 -0.67
CA VAL A 72 -6.16 -0.75 -0.42
C VAL A 72 -7.24 -1.59 -1.07
N ARG A 73 -8.42 -1.64 -0.46
CA ARG A 73 -9.55 -2.41 -0.99
C ARG A 73 -10.85 -1.68 -0.83
N ASP A 74 -11.72 -1.85 -1.82
CA ASP A 74 -13.08 -1.36 -1.81
C ASP A 74 -14.04 -2.51 -2.00
N LYS A 75 -14.99 -2.62 -1.07
CA LYS A 75 -16.14 -3.50 -1.26
C LYS A 75 -17.00 -2.92 -2.38
N VAL A 76 -17.36 -3.78 -3.32
CA VAL A 76 -18.21 -3.40 -4.46
C VAL A 76 -19.67 -3.37 -4.00
N ASP A 77 -20.45 -2.45 -4.56
CA ASP A 77 -21.91 -2.44 -4.44
C ASP A 77 -22.48 -3.82 -4.85
N PRO A 78 -23.27 -4.48 -3.98
CA PRO A 78 -23.82 -5.80 -4.28
C PRO A 78 -24.68 -5.84 -5.55
N GLU A 79 -25.32 -4.73 -5.93
CA GLU A 79 -26.22 -4.64 -7.08
C GLU A 79 -25.48 -4.54 -8.42
N MET A 80 -24.18 -4.22 -8.42
CA MET A 80 -23.40 -4.12 -9.66
C MET A 80 -23.05 -5.51 -10.22
N SER A 81 -23.28 -5.68 -11.53
CA SER A 81 -22.79 -6.82 -12.31
C SER A 81 -21.28 -6.69 -12.59
N ILE A 82 -20.64 -7.74 -13.09
CA ILE A 82 -19.21 -7.67 -13.46
C ILE A 82 -19.02 -6.67 -14.61
N GLU A 83 -19.97 -6.66 -15.54
CA GLU A 83 -20.01 -5.77 -16.68
C GLU A 83 -20.13 -4.30 -16.23
N ASP A 84 -21.01 -3.98 -15.27
CA ASP A 84 -21.15 -2.62 -14.73
C ASP A 84 -19.84 -2.14 -14.06
N ILE A 85 -19.16 -3.02 -13.33
CA ILE A 85 -17.88 -2.72 -12.67
C ILE A 85 -16.81 -2.43 -13.74
N GLU A 86 -16.71 -3.27 -14.77
CA GLU A 86 -15.75 -3.11 -15.86
C GLU A 86 -16.00 -1.83 -16.66
N GLU A 87 -17.26 -1.52 -16.97
CA GLU A 87 -17.65 -0.29 -17.65
C GLU A 87 -17.31 0.95 -16.83
N ALA A 88 -17.68 0.99 -15.54
CA ALA A 88 -17.36 2.10 -14.65
C ALA A 88 -15.85 2.34 -14.52
N MET A 89 -15.05 1.27 -14.44
CA MET A 89 -13.59 1.39 -14.43
C MET A 89 -13.04 1.92 -15.76
N ALA A 90 -13.58 1.44 -16.89
CA ALA A 90 -13.14 1.85 -18.23
C ALA A 90 -13.47 3.32 -18.53
N GLU A 91 -14.63 3.81 -18.12
CA GLU A 91 -15.04 5.21 -18.26
C GLU A 91 -14.04 6.16 -17.59
N ILE A 92 -13.70 5.91 -16.33
CA ILE A 92 -12.71 6.72 -15.60
C ILE A 92 -11.32 6.60 -16.22
N ALA A 93 -10.93 5.40 -16.70
CA ALA A 93 -9.65 5.23 -17.35
C ALA A 93 -9.53 6.10 -18.63
N ILE A 94 -10.60 6.17 -19.42
CA ILE A 94 -10.70 7.03 -20.60
C ILE A 94 -10.66 8.50 -20.20
N GLU A 95 -11.48 8.92 -19.23
CA GLU A 95 -11.56 10.30 -18.74
C GLU A 95 -10.20 10.82 -18.25
N ARG A 96 -9.49 10.01 -17.45
CA ARG A 96 -8.18 10.34 -16.87
C ARG A 96 -7.02 10.07 -17.81
N ASN A 97 -7.28 9.66 -19.06
CA ASN A 97 -6.27 9.37 -20.09
C ASN A 97 -5.18 8.39 -19.63
N ILE A 98 -5.58 7.31 -18.97
CA ILE A 98 -4.72 6.16 -18.64
C ILE A 98 -5.13 4.96 -19.50
N LYS A 99 -4.15 4.23 -20.03
CA LYS A 99 -4.41 3.13 -20.97
C LYS A 99 -4.73 1.85 -20.22
N ASP A 100 -5.77 1.12 -20.65
CA ASP A 100 -5.84 -0.32 -20.43
C ASP A 100 -4.73 -0.98 -21.26
N VAL A 101 -3.84 -1.73 -20.59
CA VAL A 101 -2.70 -2.41 -21.21
C VAL A 101 -2.79 -3.93 -21.11
N GLY A 102 -3.87 -4.47 -20.54
CA GLY A 102 -4.06 -5.90 -20.44
C GLY A 102 -5.00 -6.32 -19.32
N GLN A 103 -5.51 -7.53 -19.46
CA GLN A 103 -6.37 -8.17 -18.48
C GLN A 103 -5.94 -9.62 -18.30
N LEU A 104 -6.07 -10.14 -17.08
CA LEU A 104 -5.80 -11.53 -16.74
C LEU A 104 -7.06 -12.13 -16.09
N PRO A 105 -7.93 -12.80 -16.88
CA PRO A 105 -9.12 -13.51 -16.38
C PRO A 105 -8.71 -14.84 -15.73
N LEU A 106 -8.07 -14.76 -14.56
CA LEU A 106 -7.41 -15.90 -13.92
C LEU A 106 -8.38 -17.02 -13.56
N SER A 107 -9.57 -16.70 -13.04
CA SER A 107 -10.55 -17.72 -12.67
C SER A 107 -11.04 -18.53 -13.87
N GLU A 108 -11.28 -17.86 -15.01
CA GLU A 108 -11.70 -18.51 -16.25
C GLU A 108 -10.59 -19.41 -16.82
N GLN A 109 -9.34 -18.92 -16.85
CA GLN A 109 -8.21 -19.71 -17.32
C GLN A 109 -8.00 -20.98 -16.49
N VAL A 110 -8.13 -20.89 -15.17
CA VAL A 110 -7.98 -22.05 -14.27
C VAL A 110 -9.18 -23.00 -14.43
N GLU A 111 -10.39 -22.48 -14.60
CA GLU A 111 -11.57 -23.30 -14.85
C GLU A 111 -11.43 -24.14 -16.12
N LEU A 112 -10.95 -23.53 -17.22
CA LEU A 112 -10.69 -24.24 -18.48
C LEU A 112 -9.60 -25.31 -18.36
N GLN A 113 -8.58 -25.08 -17.52
CA GLN A 113 -7.48 -26.03 -17.33
C GLN A 113 -7.85 -27.21 -16.45
N LEU A 114 -8.67 -26.98 -15.42
CA LEU A 114 -9.01 -27.98 -14.41
C LEU A 114 -10.40 -28.60 -14.60
N ASP A 115 -11.18 -28.10 -15.56
CA ASP A 115 -12.60 -28.43 -15.75
C ASP A 115 -13.40 -28.28 -14.44
N LYS A 116 -13.07 -27.23 -13.69
CA LYS A 116 -13.65 -26.98 -12.36
C LYS A 116 -13.88 -25.51 -12.13
N LYS A 117 -15.13 -25.17 -11.81
CA LYS A 117 -15.55 -23.80 -11.47
C LYS A 117 -14.68 -23.19 -10.37
N GLN A 118 -14.23 -21.97 -10.63
CA GLN A 118 -13.49 -21.15 -9.67
C GLN A 118 -14.37 -19.98 -9.19
N ARG A 119 -14.06 -19.45 -8.00
CA ARG A 119 -14.57 -18.12 -7.60
C ARG A 119 -14.02 -17.07 -8.55
N PHE A 120 -14.80 -16.02 -8.82
CA PHE A 120 -14.40 -14.99 -9.77
C PHE A 120 -13.09 -14.31 -9.35
N LEU A 121 -12.15 -14.20 -10.28
CA LEU A 121 -10.92 -13.44 -10.14
C LEU A 121 -10.43 -12.97 -11.51
N LYS A 122 -10.44 -11.66 -11.72
CA LYS A 122 -9.88 -11.00 -12.91
C LYS A 122 -9.01 -9.82 -12.49
N ILE A 123 -7.84 -9.70 -13.10
CA ILE A 123 -6.89 -8.60 -12.86
C ILE A 123 -6.90 -7.69 -14.08
N TYR A 124 -7.09 -6.39 -13.85
CA TYR A 124 -7.03 -5.33 -14.85
C TYR A 124 -5.73 -4.56 -14.69
N GLN A 125 -5.13 -4.17 -15.82
CA GLN A 125 -3.84 -3.52 -15.86
C GLN A 125 -3.93 -2.18 -16.57
N TYR A 126 -3.50 -1.13 -15.87
CA TYR A 126 -3.53 0.24 -16.36
C TYR A 126 -2.14 0.85 -16.36
N CYS A 127 -1.84 1.67 -17.37
CA CYS A 127 -0.55 2.33 -17.46
C CYS A 127 -0.62 3.67 -18.19
N LYS A 128 0.15 4.65 -17.71
CA LYS A 128 0.51 5.87 -18.43
C LYS A 128 2.00 5.74 -18.82
N PRO A 129 2.33 5.25 -20.04
CA PRO A 129 3.70 4.84 -20.38
C PRO A 129 4.75 5.95 -20.23
N THR A 130 4.38 7.20 -20.52
CA THR A 130 5.28 8.35 -20.37
C THR A 130 5.66 8.58 -18.90
N THR A 131 4.70 8.47 -17.98
CA THR A 131 4.95 8.57 -16.54
C THR A 131 5.75 7.36 -16.05
N ALA A 132 5.43 6.16 -16.55
CA ALA A 132 6.11 4.93 -16.17
C ALA A 132 7.61 4.98 -16.46
N MET A 133 8.03 5.53 -17.61
CA MET A 133 9.45 5.69 -17.92
C MET A 133 10.14 6.68 -16.98
N VAL A 134 9.51 7.81 -16.64
CA VAL A 134 10.07 8.76 -15.66
C VAL A 134 10.26 8.10 -14.28
N MET A 135 9.35 7.22 -13.87
CA MET A 135 9.49 6.45 -12.62
C MET A 135 10.67 5.47 -12.71
N VAL A 136 10.77 4.70 -13.78
CA VAL A 136 11.88 3.75 -13.99
C VAL A 136 13.23 4.46 -14.06
N ASP A 137 13.32 5.60 -14.75
CA ASP A 137 14.55 6.40 -14.84
C ASP A 137 15.02 6.93 -13.47
N HIS A 138 14.10 7.11 -12.52
CA HIS A 138 14.45 7.44 -11.14
C HIS A 138 14.98 6.22 -10.37
N SER A 139 14.40 5.04 -10.60
CA SER A 139 14.83 3.78 -10.00
C SER A 139 14.29 2.60 -10.79
N ASP A 140 15.19 1.73 -11.25
CA ASP A 140 14.85 0.48 -11.94
C ASP A 140 13.85 -0.39 -11.14
N ALA A 141 13.85 -0.26 -9.81
CA ALA A 141 12.94 -0.98 -8.92
C ALA A 141 11.45 -0.66 -9.18
N PHE A 142 11.13 0.50 -9.77
CA PHE A 142 9.75 0.82 -10.16
C PHE A 142 9.20 -0.16 -11.21
N SER A 143 10.04 -0.81 -12.00
CA SER A 143 9.60 -1.82 -12.97
C SER A 143 8.81 -2.98 -12.34
N ALA A 144 9.09 -3.32 -11.07
CA ALA A 144 8.37 -4.37 -10.35
C ALA A 144 6.92 -3.97 -9.95
N TYR A 145 6.59 -2.68 -10.06
CA TYR A 145 5.27 -2.13 -9.71
C TYR A 145 4.44 -1.77 -10.94
N LEU A 146 4.98 -1.97 -12.14
CA LEU A 146 4.33 -1.69 -13.41
C LEU A 146 3.79 -2.99 -14.06
N PRO A 147 2.64 -2.95 -14.74
CA PRO A 147 1.66 -1.86 -14.76
C PRO A 147 0.87 -1.76 -13.43
N CYS A 148 0.11 -0.68 -13.25
CA CYS A 148 -0.80 -0.55 -12.11
C CYS A 148 -1.90 -1.63 -12.23
N ARG A 149 -2.20 -2.33 -11.13
CA ARG A 149 -3.14 -3.46 -11.11
C ARG A 149 -4.33 -3.18 -10.21
N ILE A 150 -5.51 -3.53 -10.68
CA ILE A 150 -6.73 -3.68 -9.87
C ILE A 150 -7.23 -5.12 -10.03
N ALA A 151 -7.40 -5.84 -8.93
CA ALA A 151 -7.97 -7.18 -8.92
C ALA A 151 -9.44 -7.11 -8.48
N LEU A 152 -10.36 -7.58 -9.33
CA LEU A 152 -11.74 -7.85 -8.95
C LEU A 152 -11.85 -9.31 -8.55
N ILE A 153 -12.29 -9.55 -7.32
CA ILE A 153 -12.33 -10.88 -6.73
C ILE A 153 -13.62 -11.10 -5.95
N GLU A 154 -14.17 -12.30 -6.07
CA GLU A 154 -15.18 -12.82 -5.14
C GLU A 154 -14.46 -13.44 -3.92
N ASP A 155 -14.74 -12.91 -2.73
CA ASP A 155 -14.18 -13.43 -1.49
C ASP A 155 -14.80 -14.79 -1.11
N GLN A 156 -14.35 -15.39 -0.02
CA GLN A 156 -14.84 -16.69 0.43
C GLN A 156 -16.32 -16.69 0.86
N LYS A 157 -16.92 -15.52 1.05
CA LYS A 157 -18.32 -15.33 1.44
C LYS A 157 -19.21 -14.99 0.25
N GLY A 158 -18.66 -14.88 -0.96
CA GLY A 158 -19.39 -14.48 -2.16
C GLY A 158 -19.47 -12.96 -2.36
N GLU A 159 -18.76 -12.17 -1.57
CA GLU A 159 -18.77 -10.70 -1.72
C GLU A 159 -17.71 -10.25 -2.73
N LYS A 160 -18.06 -9.27 -3.57
CA LYS A 160 -17.16 -8.70 -4.57
C LYS A 160 -16.29 -7.60 -3.98
N TRP A 161 -15.00 -7.63 -4.28
CA TRP A 161 -14.01 -6.68 -3.80
C TRP A 161 -13.06 -6.27 -4.92
N LEU A 162 -12.66 -5.00 -4.91
CA LEU A 162 -11.55 -4.50 -5.70
C LEU A 162 -10.33 -4.29 -4.81
N TYR A 163 -9.18 -4.76 -5.24
CA TYR A 163 -7.90 -4.61 -4.55
C TYR A 163 -6.86 -3.95 -5.46
N SER A 164 -6.10 -3.01 -4.91
CA SER A 164 -4.89 -2.46 -5.54
C SER A 164 -3.79 -2.26 -4.52
N LEU A 165 -2.56 -2.11 -4.98
CA LEU A 165 -1.43 -1.81 -4.09
C LEU A 165 -1.62 -0.43 -3.46
N ASN A 166 -1.28 -0.32 -2.17
CA ASN A 166 -1.24 0.97 -1.52
C ASN A 166 -0.07 1.79 -2.08
N MET A 167 -0.39 2.77 -2.94
CA MET A 167 0.62 3.63 -3.57
C MET A 167 1.33 4.57 -2.58
N ASP A 168 0.83 4.74 -1.35
CA ASP A 168 1.58 5.51 -0.34
C ASP A 168 2.91 4.84 0.00
N LEU A 169 3.01 3.51 -0.13
CA LEU A 169 4.25 2.77 0.10
C LEU A 169 5.38 3.27 -0.82
N MET A 170 5.09 3.55 -2.09
CA MET A 170 6.09 4.00 -3.07
C MET A 170 6.27 5.53 -3.12
N ILE A 171 5.26 6.30 -2.68
CA ILE A 171 5.31 7.77 -2.68
C ILE A 171 5.97 8.30 -1.41
N TYR A 172 5.65 7.71 -0.26
CA TYR A 172 6.03 8.21 1.06
C TYR A 172 6.87 7.22 1.87
N GLY A 173 6.98 5.95 1.45
CA GLY A 173 7.72 4.95 2.22
C GLY A 173 9.23 5.03 2.10
N GLY A 174 9.76 5.78 1.12
CA GLY A 174 11.20 5.99 0.92
C GLY A 174 11.64 7.41 1.24
N ALA A 175 12.75 7.83 0.64
CA ALA A 175 13.15 9.23 0.62
C ALA A 175 12.16 10.08 -0.20
N PRO A 176 12.08 11.41 0.01
CA PRO A 176 11.23 12.27 -0.80
C PRO A 176 11.51 12.14 -2.30
N LEU A 177 10.45 11.93 -3.07
CA LEU A 177 10.53 11.95 -4.53
C LEU A 177 10.87 13.38 -5.02
N PRO A 178 11.64 13.52 -6.12
CA PRO A 178 11.81 14.80 -6.79
C PRO A 178 10.43 15.43 -7.10
N PRO A 179 10.28 16.78 -7.06
CA PRO A 179 8.98 17.43 -7.17
C PRO A 179 8.15 17.03 -8.40
N GLU A 180 8.80 16.86 -9.55
CA GLU A 180 8.14 16.42 -10.78
C GLU A 180 7.63 14.97 -10.68
N LEU A 181 8.46 14.06 -10.18
CA LEU A 181 8.08 12.67 -9.98
C LEU A 181 6.98 12.53 -8.92
N LEU A 182 7.04 13.32 -7.84
CA LEU A 182 5.98 13.36 -6.83
C LEU A 182 4.64 13.76 -7.45
N LYS A 183 4.62 14.81 -8.27
CA LYS A 183 3.40 15.26 -8.96
C LYS A 183 2.82 14.15 -9.84
N LEU A 184 3.66 13.50 -10.64
CA LEU A 184 3.25 12.40 -11.51
C LEU A 184 2.74 11.18 -10.72
N ALA A 185 3.41 10.83 -9.62
CA ALA A 185 3.00 9.71 -8.78
C ALA A 185 1.66 9.96 -8.09
N LEU A 186 1.40 11.20 -7.64
CA LEU A 186 0.12 11.61 -7.07
C LEU A 186 -1.01 11.60 -8.13
N GLU A 187 -0.73 12.03 -9.36
CA GLU A 187 -1.68 11.95 -10.47
C GLU A 187 -2.08 10.50 -10.78
N VAL A 188 -1.10 9.58 -10.85
CA VAL A 188 -1.37 8.15 -11.05
C VAL A 188 -2.14 7.57 -9.84
N LYS A 189 -1.78 7.95 -8.61
CA LYS A 189 -2.50 7.51 -7.40
C LYS A 189 -3.97 7.93 -7.43
N SER A 190 -4.23 9.20 -7.72
CA SER A 190 -5.58 9.75 -7.81
C SER A 190 -6.37 9.01 -8.90
N THR A 191 -5.78 8.82 -10.08
CA THR A 191 -6.39 8.09 -11.20
C THR A 191 -6.74 6.64 -10.82
N MET A 192 -5.80 5.89 -10.25
CA MET A 192 -6.04 4.49 -9.85
C MET A 192 -7.09 4.38 -8.73
N THR A 193 -7.11 5.35 -7.82
CA THR A 193 -8.12 5.42 -6.75
C THR A 193 -9.49 5.72 -7.33
N ALA A 194 -9.60 6.64 -8.28
CA ALA A 194 -10.83 6.97 -8.98
C ALA A 194 -11.40 5.75 -9.74
N ILE A 195 -10.54 5.04 -10.49
CA ILE A 195 -10.94 3.80 -11.19
C ILE A 195 -11.47 2.77 -10.20
N GLN A 196 -10.74 2.53 -9.10
CA GLN A 196 -11.16 1.54 -8.10
C GLN A 196 -12.47 1.93 -7.41
N LYS A 197 -12.65 3.21 -7.05
CA LYS A 197 -13.88 3.72 -6.43
C LYS A 197 -15.07 3.60 -7.37
N ALA A 198 -14.91 3.98 -8.64
CA ALA A 198 -15.96 3.86 -9.66
C ALA A 198 -16.38 2.39 -9.86
N GLY A 199 -15.41 1.48 -10.02
CA GLY A 199 -15.70 0.05 -10.09
C GLY A 199 -16.35 -0.50 -8.82
N ALA A 200 -16.15 0.14 -7.66
CA ALA A 200 -16.80 -0.25 -6.42
C ALA A 200 -18.20 0.35 -6.23
N GLY A 201 -18.67 1.21 -7.14
CA GLY A 201 -19.93 1.95 -6.99
C GLY A 201 -19.87 3.05 -5.94
N LYS A 202 -18.68 3.63 -5.70
CA LYS A 202 -18.46 4.68 -4.70
C LYS A 202 -18.25 6.04 -5.36
N GLU A 203 -18.61 7.11 -4.64
CA GLU A 203 -18.34 8.48 -5.08
C GLU A 203 -16.83 8.69 -5.32
N VAL A 204 -16.51 9.21 -6.50
CA VAL A 204 -15.16 9.58 -6.90
C VAL A 204 -14.93 11.02 -6.46
N ASP A 205 -14.25 11.19 -5.33
CA ASP A 205 -13.84 12.52 -4.87
C ASP A 205 -12.68 13.04 -5.74
N ASP A 206 -12.81 14.26 -6.26
CA ASP A 206 -11.83 14.92 -7.14
C ASP A 206 -10.64 15.58 -6.40
N GLU A 207 -10.30 15.15 -5.17
CA GLU A 207 -9.22 15.75 -4.37
C GLU A 207 -7.79 15.33 -4.81
#